data_AF-A0A8X6L015-F1
#
_entry.id   AF-A0A8X6L015-F1
#
_cell.length_a   1.000
_cell.length_b   1.000
_cell.length_c   1.000
_cell.angle_alpha   90.00
_cell.angle_beta   90.00
_cell.angle_gamma   90.00
#
_symmetry.space_group_name_H-M   'P 1'
#
loop_
_entity.id
_entity.type
_entity.pdbx_description
1 polymer ?
#
loop_
_entity_poly.entity_id
_entity_poly.type
_entity_poly.pdbx_seq_one_letter_code
_entity_poly.pdbx_strand_id
1 'polypeptide(L)'
;MSAGHREALLKRFPLKVLRTYLLWPNQRFFMDAVNKVWDRLPGNHFACLLHIIICQKIVELWKDFHYVNLLRQLWHRSPDHLKTICRRDRHFRNIDGNT
;
A
#
# COMPACT_ATOMS: atom_id res chain seq x y z
N MET A 1 10.81 -12.14 16.51
CA MET A 1 11.61 -11.25 15.63
C MET A 1 11.83 -9.92 16.32
N SER A 2 13.08 -9.47 16.42
CA SER A 2 13.42 -8.14 16.97
C SER A 2 12.96 -7.01 16.03
N ALA A 3 12.80 -5.80 16.56
CA ALA A 3 12.41 -4.63 15.77
C ALA A 3 13.42 -4.33 14.64
N GLY A 4 14.72 -4.48 14.90
CA GLY A 4 15.77 -4.26 13.91
C GLY A 4 15.72 -5.22 12.73
N HIS A 5 15.34 -6.49 12.96
CA HIS A 5 15.22 -7.48 11.88
C HIS A 5 14.03 -7.18 10.95
N ARG A 6 12.91 -6.70 11.50
CA ARG A 6 11.76 -6.27 10.69
C ARG A 6 12.10 -5.06 9.82
N GLU A 7 12.83 -4.10 10.38
CA GLU A 7 13.22 -2.93 9.61
C GLU A 7 14.16 -3.30 8.46
N ALA A 8 15.15 -4.16 8.70
CA ALA A 8 16.05 -4.65 7.65
C ALA A 8 15.30 -5.37 6.52
N LEU A 9 14.34 -6.23 6.86
CA LEU A 9 13.48 -6.90 5.86
C LEU A 9 12.61 -5.91 5.10
N LEU A 10 12.08 -4.89 5.77
CA LEU A 10 11.30 -3.83 5.14
C LEU A 10 12.13 -3.03 4.13
N LYS A 11 13.44 -2.81 4.40
CA LYS A 11 14.35 -2.17 3.44
C LYS A 11 14.61 -3.07 2.23
N ARG A 12 14.82 -4.37 2.45
CA ARG A 12 15.23 -5.33 1.41
C ARG A 12 14.06 -5.82 0.55
N PHE A 13 12.88 -5.99 1.14
CA PHE A 13 11.69 -6.57 0.50
C PHE A 13 10.42 -5.78 0.84
N PRO A 14 10.33 -4.49 0.49
CA PRO A 14 9.27 -3.61 0.95
C PRO A 14 7.87 -4.13 0.62
N LEU A 15 7.64 -4.57 -0.62
CA LEU A 15 6.34 -5.11 -1.04
C LEU A 15 5.92 -6.34 -0.23
N LYS A 16 6.83 -7.31 -0.04
CA LYS A 16 6.53 -8.54 0.69
C LYS A 16 6.17 -8.23 2.14
N VAL A 17 6.95 -7.36 2.79
CA VAL A 17 6.71 -6.97 4.18
C VAL A 17 5.41 -6.16 4.31
N LEU A 18 5.17 -5.17 3.44
CA LEU A 18 3.94 -4.38 3.45
C LEU A 18 2.68 -5.24 3.25
N ARG A 19 2.76 -6.29 2.42
CA ARG A 19 1.66 -7.25 2.27
C ARG A 19 1.32 -7.97 3.58
N THR A 20 2.31 -8.29 4.41
CA THR A 20 2.04 -8.92 5.72
C THR A 20 1.32 -7.99 6.69
N TYR A 21 1.52 -6.67 6.56
CA TYR A 21 0.78 -5.69 7.34
C TYR A 21 -0.68 -5.59 6.91
N LEU A 22 -1.09 -6.10 5.74
CA LEU A 22 -2.50 -6.16 5.33
C LEU A 22 -3.26 -7.35 5.92
N LEU A 23 -2.61 -8.19 6.72
CA LEU A 23 -3.22 -9.34 7.40
C LEU A 23 -3.64 -8.96 8.82
N TRP A 24 -4.77 -9.49 9.28
CA TRP A 24 -5.24 -9.31 10.65
C TRP A 24 -4.20 -9.86 11.66
N PRO A 25 -3.85 -9.13 12.74
CA PRO A 25 -4.32 -7.80 13.18
C PRO A 25 -3.38 -6.63 12.85
N ASN A 26 -2.51 -6.77 11.86
CA ASN A 26 -1.37 -5.88 11.64
C ASN A 26 -1.72 -4.61 10.83
N GLN A 27 -2.93 -4.50 10.28
CA GLN A 27 -3.36 -3.41 9.38
C GLN A 27 -3.21 -2.03 10.00
N ARG A 28 -3.40 -1.91 11.32
CA ARG A 28 -3.22 -0.66 12.05
C ARG A 28 -1.80 -0.08 11.93
N PHE A 29 -0.80 -0.91 11.69
CA PHE A 29 0.61 -0.51 11.54
C PHE A 29 1.04 -0.33 10.07
N PHE A 30 0.13 -0.59 9.12
CA PHE A 30 0.46 -0.55 7.70
C PHE A 30 1.00 0.81 7.27
N MET A 31 0.31 1.90 7.62
CA MET A 31 0.74 3.25 7.22
C MET A 31 2.10 3.64 7.84
N ASP A 32 2.38 3.21 9.07
CA ASP A 32 3.69 3.45 9.71
C ASP A 32 4.82 2.71 8.97
N ALA A 33 4.55 1.50 8.48
CA ALA A 33 5.50 0.75 7.68
C ALA A 33 5.70 1.38 6.29
N VAL A 34 4.63 1.84 5.65
CA VAL A 34 4.69 2.51 4.34
C VAL A 34 5.49 3.81 4.44
N ASN A 35 5.27 4.62 5.49
CA ASN A 35 5.98 5.88 5.70
C ASN A 35 7.50 5.72 5.77
N LYS A 36 7.99 4.55 6.19
CA LYS A 36 9.43 4.23 6.25
C LYS A 36 10.03 3.83 4.91
N VAL A 37 9.23 3.65 3.87
CA VAL A 37 9.70 3.10 2.59
C VAL A 37 9.32 3.93 1.38
N TRP A 38 8.61 5.06 1.53
CA TRP A 38 8.13 5.86 0.40
C TRP A 38 9.22 6.13 -0.65
N ASP A 39 10.37 6.65 -0.22
CA ASP A 39 11.46 7.07 -1.11
C ASP A 39 12.15 5.93 -1.85
N ARG A 40 11.93 4.68 -1.40
CA ARG A 40 12.56 3.48 -1.96
C ARG A 40 11.54 2.50 -2.51
N LEU A 41 10.25 2.81 -2.47
CA LEU A 41 9.19 1.94 -2.95
C LEU A 41 9.08 2.13 -4.47
N PRO A 42 9.44 1.14 -5.29
CA PRO A 42 9.31 1.26 -6.73
C PRO A 42 7.84 1.46 -7.14
N GLY A 43 7.60 2.23 -8.20
CA GLY A 43 6.24 2.51 -8.67
C GLY A 43 5.42 1.25 -9.02
N ASN A 44 6.06 0.22 -9.60
CA ASN A 44 5.41 -1.06 -9.86
C ASN A 44 5.03 -1.81 -8.56
N HIS A 45 5.82 -1.70 -7.50
CA HIS A 45 5.46 -2.26 -6.20
C HIS A 45 4.31 -1.48 -5.55
N PHE A 46 4.29 -0.15 -5.69
CA PHE A 46 3.18 0.66 -5.23
C PHE A 46 1.88 0.32 -5.97
N ALA A 47 1.91 0.22 -7.30
CA ALA A 47 0.77 -0.23 -8.11
C ALA A 47 0.28 -1.63 -7.69
N CYS A 48 1.22 -2.56 -7.43
CA CYS A 48 0.89 -3.89 -6.93
C CYS A 48 0.19 -3.85 -5.55
N LEU A 49 0.62 -2.97 -4.64
CA LEU A 49 -0.05 -2.78 -3.34
C LEU A 49 -1.48 -2.27 -3.50
N LEU A 50 -1.71 -1.29 -4.37
CA LEU A 50 -3.05 -0.80 -4.66
C LEU A 50 -3.94 -1.92 -5.19
N HIS A 51 -3.44 -2.71 -6.14
CA HIS A 51 -4.17 -3.85 -6.69
C HIS A 51 -4.50 -4.89 -5.61
N ILE A 52 -3.57 -5.20 -4.70
CA ILE A 52 -3.82 -6.13 -3.59
C ILE A 52 -4.93 -5.60 -2.68
N ILE A 53 -4.89 -4.32 -2.29
CA ILE A 53 -5.90 -3.74 -1.40
C ILE A 53 -7.28 -3.72 -2.09
N ILE A 54 -7.34 -3.30 -3.36
CA ILE A 54 -8.61 -3.23 -4.11
C ILE A 54 -9.16 -4.63 -4.36
N CYS A 55 -8.40 -5.49 -5.03
CA CYS A 55 -8.91 -6.77 -5.52
C CYS A 55 -9.03 -7.81 -4.41
N GLN A 56 -8.04 -7.92 -3.52
CA GLN A 56 -8.00 -9.01 -2.52
C GLN A 56 -8.61 -8.63 -1.18
N LYS A 57 -8.85 -7.34 -0.90
CA LYS A 57 -9.42 -6.91 0.38
C LYS A 57 -10.78 -6.25 0.23
N ILE A 58 -10.90 -5.27 -0.66
CA ILE A 58 -12.15 -4.53 -0.84
C ILE A 58 -13.16 -5.32 -1.68
N VAL A 59 -12.78 -5.78 -2.88
CA VAL A 59 -13.67 -6.51 -3.79
C VAL A 59 -14.09 -7.86 -3.22
N GLU A 60 -13.18 -8.55 -2.53
CA GLU A 60 -13.49 -9.78 -1.77
C GLU A 60 -14.30 -9.52 -0.48
N LEU A 61 -14.71 -8.27 -0.20
CA LEU A 61 -15.57 -7.88 0.91
C LEU A 61 -15.05 -8.27 2.29
N TRP A 62 -13.73 -8.20 2.50
CA TRP A 62 -13.14 -8.47 3.82
C TRP A 62 -13.59 -7.43 4.84
N LYS A 63 -14.14 -7.89 5.97
CA LYS A 63 -14.71 -7.04 7.04
C LYS A 63 -13.83 -6.94 8.29
N ASP A 64 -12.65 -7.54 8.28
CA ASP A 64 -11.71 -7.53 9.41
C ASP A 64 -11.01 -6.17 9.60
N PHE A 65 -11.08 -5.28 8.63
CA PHE A 65 -10.51 -3.94 8.70
C PHE A 65 -11.20 -2.95 7.75
N HIS A 66 -11.08 -1.65 8.01
CA HIS A 66 -11.60 -0.59 7.13
C HIS A 66 -10.68 -0.34 5.92
N TYR A 67 -10.58 -1.29 4.99
CA TYR A 67 -9.65 -1.20 3.85
C TYR A 67 -9.88 -0.04 2.90
N VAL A 68 -11.13 0.42 2.74
CA VAL A 68 -11.44 1.62 1.95
C VAL A 68 -10.76 2.86 2.55
N ASN A 69 -10.82 3.01 3.89
CA ASN A 69 -10.15 4.11 4.59
C ASN A 69 -8.63 3.97 4.54
N LEU A 70 -8.10 2.75 4.59
CA LEU A 70 -6.67 2.48 4.45
C LEU A 70 -6.18 2.85 3.05
N LEU A 71 -6.91 2.45 2.00
CA LEU A 71 -6.61 2.78 0.62
C LEU A 71 -6.62 4.29 0.40
N ARG A 72 -7.64 4.99 0.90
CA ARG A 72 -7.74 6.45 0.81
C ARG A 72 -6.55 7.15 1.48
N GLN A 73 -6.15 6.70 2.67
CA GLN A 73 -4.98 7.22 3.37
C GLN A 73 -3.69 6.95 2.60
N LEU A 74 -3.52 5.73 2.08
CA LEU A 74 -2.37 5.33 1.29
C LEU A 74 -2.24 6.19 0.03
N TRP A 75 -3.33 6.39 -0.71
CA TRP A 75 -3.35 7.22 -1.91
C TRP A 75 -3.08 8.69 -1.59
N HIS A 76 -3.76 9.25 -0.58
CA HIS A 76 -3.60 10.67 -0.26
C HIS A 76 -2.16 11.01 0.17
N ARG A 77 -1.54 10.14 0.97
CA ARG A 77 -0.17 10.33 1.47
C ARG A 77 0.93 9.84 0.52
N SER A 78 0.59 9.26 -0.62
CA SER A 78 1.62 8.78 -1.55
C SER A 78 2.32 9.95 -2.25
N PRO A 79 3.65 9.86 -2.44
CA PRO A 79 4.38 10.80 -3.29
C PRO A 79 3.81 10.90 -4.70
N ASP A 80 3.81 12.10 -5.27
CA ASP A 80 3.19 12.36 -6.58
C ASP A 80 3.85 11.59 -7.73
N HIS A 81 5.14 11.29 -7.62
CA HIS A 81 5.84 10.46 -8.61
C HIS A 81 5.25 9.04 -8.68
N LEU A 82 4.83 8.47 -7.54
CA LEU A 82 4.18 7.16 -7.51
C LEU A 82 2.77 7.21 -8.10
N LYS A 83 2.00 8.26 -7.79
CA LYS A 83 0.67 8.48 -8.40
C LYS A 83 0.79 8.61 -9.92
N THR A 84 1.79 9.34 -10.40
CA THR A 84 2.03 9.55 -11.84
C THR A 84 2.33 8.23 -12.55
N ILE A 85 3.12 7.36 -11.93
CA ILE A 85 3.38 6.01 -12.47
C ILE A 85 2.09 5.20 -12.53
N CYS A 86 1.27 5.22 -11.46
CA CYS A 86 -0.01 4.54 -11.45
C CYS A 86 -0.98 5.09 -12.51
N ARG A 87 -1.04 6.40 -12.77
CA ARG A 87 -1.93 6.95 -13.82
C ARG A 87 -1.58 6.48 -15.24
N ARG A 88 -0.34 6.02 -15.48
CA ARG A 88 0.04 5.36 -16.74
C ARG A 88 -0.58 3.96 -16.86
N ASP A 89 -0.91 3.33 -15.74
CA ASP A 89 -1.67 2.09 -15.70
C ASP A 89 -3.18 2.40 -15.86
N ARG A 90 -3.79 1.74 -16.85
CA ARG A 90 -5.22 1.86 -17.16
C ARG A 90 -6.14 1.61 -15.96
N HIS A 91 -5.73 0.80 -15.00
CA HIS A 91 -6.53 0.46 -13.82
C HIS A 91 -6.63 1.60 -12.81
N PHE A 92 -5.72 2.57 -12.87
CA PHE A 92 -5.55 3.61 -11.85
C PHE A 92 -5.68 5.04 -12.38
N ARG A 93 -6.05 5.18 -13.66
CA ARG A 93 -6.13 6.47 -14.37
C ARG A 93 -7.09 7.48 -13.71
N ASN A 94 -8.13 7.01 -13.01
CA ASN A 94 -9.23 7.84 -12.50
C ASN A 94 -9.38 7.80 -10.96
N ILE A 95 -8.31 7.48 -10.20
CA ILE A 95 -8.42 7.41 -8.73
C ILE A 95 -8.62 8.81 -8.10
N ASP A 96 -8.18 9.87 -8.77
CA ASP A 96 -8.46 11.23 -8.35
C ASP A 96 -9.86 11.61 -8.85
N GLY A 97 -10.88 11.46 -8.00
CA GLY A 97 -12.27 11.79 -8.30
C GLY A 97 -12.48 13.27 -8.62
N ASN A 98 -12.12 13.69 -9.83
CA ASN A 98 -12.49 14.96 -10.43
C ASN A 98 -12.97 14.72 -11.87
N THR A 99 -14.10 14.02 -11.98
CA THR A 99 -15.16 14.26 -12.97
C THR A 99 -16.49 13.94 -12.32
#